data_AF-A0A2G5TFD6-F1
#
_entry.id   AF-A0A2G5TFD6-F1
#
_cell.length_a   1.000
_cell.length_b   1.000
_cell.length_c   1.000
_cell.angle_alpha   90.00
_cell.angle_beta   90.00
_cell.angle_gamma   90.00
#
_symmetry.space_group_name_H-M   'P 1'
#
loop_
_entity.id
_entity.type
_entity.pdbx_description
1 polymer ?
#
loop_
_entity_poly.entity_id
_entity_poly.type
_entity_poly.pdbx_seq_one_letter_code
_entity_poly.pdbx_strand_id
1 'polypeptide(L)'
;MILMHYFNRTYFEKETDQWPMISLIFKIEIPLIVFNILHTWLFHWINLKSVQFHNNWASIMSILYIQHIVADCAWIGQRVLLIQDSFTDPFESDLFIRLSYIRAFCLFLGLSILPCLIIERIYATIHISDYESKLRAHIFYTLLCLLTIIGSITSYTYHKYESSLAIFTFITISSSLGIMGNIILLNLNLRYYDERSEACLKTRYQITENIKVCRLVNGIVFSMGGFNGLMCITIITDKFNLSTYTSSLSMFAFDISAIIYSTVFPYVCMHYCKNWKATFLKLIAKFTRQRRSVQPYTTPESINKAGLTLKNTKGEVMSEYTTDVYFQQLKLSWA
;
A
#
# COMPACT_ATOMS: atom_id res chain seq x y z
N MET A 1 22.98 -6.11 22.67
CA MET A 1 22.32 -7.31 22.10
C MET A 1 21.14 -6.81 21.29
N ILE A 2 21.13 -7.05 19.98
CA ILE A 2 20.17 -6.41 19.04
C ILE A 2 18.75 -6.79 19.39
N LEU A 3 18.03 -5.80 19.89
CA LEU A 3 16.72 -5.93 20.53
C LEU A 3 15.57 -5.99 19.53
N MET A 4 15.84 -5.84 18.23
CA MET A 4 14.82 -5.92 17.20
C MET A 4 14.49 -7.33 16.71
N HIS A 5 15.30 -8.35 17.01
CA HIS A 5 15.02 -9.70 16.49
C HIS A 5 13.84 -10.34 17.19
N TYR A 6 13.83 -10.29 18.53
CA TYR A 6 12.81 -10.96 19.33
C TYR A 6 12.66 -10.29 20.69
N PHE A 7 11.43 -10.02 21.13
CA PHE A 7 11.16 -9.68 22.52
C PHE A 7 11.38 -10.93 23.38
N ASN A 8 12.40 -10.94 24.22
CA ASN A 8 12.69 -12.06 25.13
C ASN A 8 12.00 -11.82 26.49
N ARG A 9 10.92 -12.56 26.75
CA ARG A 9 10.14 -12.47 27.99
C ARG A 9 11.00 -12.76 29.23
N THR A 10 11.73 -13.87 29.24
CA THR A 10 12.55 -14.27 30.40
C THR A 10 13.64 -13.27 30.73
N TYR A 11 14.26 -12.67 29.72
CA TYR A 11 15.24 -11.59 29.94
C TYR A 11 14.58 -10.33 30.48
N PHE A 12 13.42 -9.94 29.93
CA PHE A 12 12.67 -8.77 30.36
C PHE A 12 12.15 -8.88 31.80
N GLU A 13 11.61 -10.04 32.19
CA GLU A 13 11.15 -10.32 33.56
C GLU A 13 12.32 -10.34 34.57
N LYS A 14 13.53 -10.69 34.14
CA LYS A 14 14.73 -10.65 34.99
C LYS A 14 15.27 -9.24 35.21
N GLU A 15 15.13 -8.36 34.21
CA GLU A 15 15.64 -6.99 34.30
C GLU A 15 14.61 -5.98 34.81
N THR A 16 13.31 -6.27 34.69
CA THR A 16 12.25 -5.31 35.00
C THR A 16 11.00 -5.96 35.59
N ASP A 17 10.38 -5.30 36.57
CA ASP A 17 9.08 -5.70 37.14
C ASP A 17 7.87 -5.27 36.27
N GLN A 18 8.11 -4.81 35.04
CA GLN A 18 7.11 -4.19 34.17
C GLN A 18 6.37 -5.19 33.28
N TRP A 19 6.61 -6.50 33.45
CA TRP A 19 5.96 -7.54 32.63
C TRP A 19 4.43 -7.48 32.63
N PRO A 20 3.72 -7.24 33.76
CA PRO A 20 2.26 -7.14 33.75
C PRO A 20 1.75 -6.05 32.80
N MET A 21 2.46 -4.92 32.71
CA MET A 21 2.12 -3.82 31.81
C MET A 21 2.33 -4.21 30.35
N ILE A 22 3.47 -4.82 30.01
CA ILE A 22 3.77 -5.28 28.64
C ILE A 22 2.81 -6.41 28.21
N SER A 23 2.49 -7.34 29.11
CA SER A 23 1.52 -8.41 28.84
C SER A 23 0.13 -7.84 28.54
N LEU A 24 -0.31 -6.81 29.29
CA LEU A 24 -1.55 -6.09 29.01
C LEU A 24 -1.51 -5.41 27.63
N ILE A 25 -0.39 -4.78 27.28
CA ILE A 25 -0.20 -4.17 25.96
C ILE A 25 -0.36 -5.22 24.85
N PHE A 26 0.33 -6.37 24.94
CA PHE A 26 0.21 -7.44 23.94
C PHE A 26 -1.22 -7.99 23.83
N LYS A 27 -1.95 -8.09 24.94
CA LYS A 27 -3.38 -8.49 24.95
C LYS A 27 -4.27 -7.48 24.23
N ILE A 28 -3.94 -6.18 24.29
CA ILE A 28 -4.66 -5.10 23.58
C ILE A 28 -4.26 -5.06 22.10
N GLU A 29 -3.00 -5.36 21.76
CA GLU A 29 -2.55 -5.39 20.36
C GLU A 29 -3.28 -6.44 19.53
N ILE A 30 -3.50 -7.64 20.07
CA ILE A 30 -4.15 -8.74 19.33
C ILE A 30 -5.49 -8.32 18.71
N PRO A 31 -6.49 -7.79 19.45
CA PRO A 31 -7.74 -7.35 18.85
C PRO A 31 -7.58 -6.18 17.87
N LEU A 32 -6.59 -5.30 18.06
CA LEU A 32 -6.28 -4.23 17.10
C LEU A 32 -5.75 -4.80 15.78
N ILE A 33 -4.88 -5.80 15.83
CA ILE A 33 -4.35 -6.48 14.64
C ILE A 33 -5.48 -7.24 13.93
N VAL A 34 -6.37 -7.91 14.67
CA VAL A 34 -7.55 -8.57 14.08
C VAL A 34 -8.45 -7.57 13.36
N PHE A 35 -8.72 -6.40 13.96
CA PHE A 35 -9.46 -5.34 13.31
C PHE A 35 -8.74 -4.85 12.03
N ASN A 36 -7.42 -4.68 12.10
CA ASN A 36 -6.60 -4.28 10.95
C ASN A 36 -6.65 -5.31 9.81
N ILE A 37 -6.65 -6.62 10.11
CA ILE A 37 -6.83 -7.69 9.11
C ILE A 37 -8.18 -7.55 8.41
N LEU A 38 -9.28 -7.40 9.17
CA LEU A 38 -10.62 -7.26 8.60
C LEU A 38 -10.74 -6.00 7.73
N HIS A 39 -10.17 -4.89 8.19
CA HIS A 39 -10.09 -3.65 7.45
C HIS A 39 -9.31 -3.83 6.14
N THR A 40 -8.13 -4.44 6.20
CA THR A 40 -7.27 -4.70 5.04
C THR A 40 -7.96 -5.64 4.04
N TRP A 41 -8.64 -6.68 4.52
CA TRP A 41 -9.43 -7.59 3.69
C TRP A 41 -10.58 -6.89 2.97
N LEU A 42 -11.28 -5.99 3.66
CA LEU A 42 -12.33 -5.16 3.04
C LEU A 42 -11.76 -4.34 1.87
N PHE A 43 -10.62 -3.70 2.05
CA PHE A 43 -10.00 -2.89 0.99
C PHE A 43 -9.39 -3.73 -0.13
N HIS A 44 -8.90 -4.93 0.17
CA HIS A 44 -8.54 -5.91 -0.85
C HIS A 44 -9.74 -6.26 -1.72
N TRP A 45 -10.90 -6.53 -1.11
CA TRP A 45 -12.14 -6.79 -1.85
C TRP A 45 -12.57 -5.58 -2.70
N ILE A 46 -12.42 -4.35 -2.20
CA ILE A 46 -12.69 -3.13 -2.97
C ILE A 46 -11.75 -3.01 -4.18
N ASN A 47 -10.46 -3.32 -4.02
CA ASN A 47 -9.50 -3.34 -5.12
C ASN A 47 -9.96 -4.30 -6.22
N LEU A 48 -10.34 -5.52 -5.87
CA LEU A 48 -10.84 -6.51 -6.83
C LEU A 48 -12.17 -6.11 -7.48
N LYS A 49 -13.10 -5.51 -6.72
CA LYS A 49 -14.46 -5.24 -7.20
C LYS A 49 -14.59 -3.97 -8.04
N SER A 50 -13.76 -2.97 -7.78
CA SER A 50 -13.90 -1.63 -8.36
C SER A 50 -13.44 -1.51 -9.82
N VAL A 51 -12.64 -2.47 -10.31
CA VAL A 51 -12.09 -2.54 -11.68
C VAL A 51 -11.62 -1.16 -12.17
N GLN A 52 -10.83 -0.47 -11.34
CA GLN A 52 -10.34 0.89 -11.61
C GLN A 52 -9.11 0.90 -12.52
N PHE A 53 -8.28 -0.14 -12.42
CA PHE A 53 -6.99 -0.24 -13.09
C PHE A 53 -6.90 -1.58 -13.83
N HIS A 54 -6.01 -1.63 -14.83
CA HIS A 54 -5.70 -2.86 -15.55
C HIS A 54 -5.09 -3.94 -14.65
N ASN A 55 -5.20 -5.19 -15.11
CA ASN A 55 -4.87 -6.39 -14.35
C ASN A 55 -3.51 -6.32 -13.66
N ASN A 56 -2.45 -5.86 -14.34
CA ASN A 56 -1.10 -5.84 -13.74
C ASN A 56 -1.03 -4.96 -12.48
N TRP A 57 -1.49 -3.71 -12.55
CA TRP A 57 -1.53 -2.82 -11.38
C TRP A 57 -2.43 -3.35 -10.27
N ALA A 58 -3.65 -3.78 -10.63
CA ALA A 58 -4.61 -4.32 -9.67
C ALA A 58 -4.06 -5.57 -8.96
N SER A 59 -3.32 -6.42 -9.67
CA SER A 59 -2.64 -7.60 -9.13
C SER A 59 -1.45 -7.24 -8.24
N ILE A 60 -0.63 -6.24 -8.59
CA ILE A 60 0.45 -5.76 -7.71
C ILE A 60 -0.13 -5.19 -6.41
N MET A 61 -1.17 -4.36 -6.50
CA MET A 61 -1.88 -3.85 -5.32
C MET A 61 -2.51 -4.99 -4.49
N SER A 62 -2.97 -6.06 -5.13
CA SER A 62 -3.49 -7.24 -4.45
C SER A 62 -2.42 -7.94 -3.62
N ILE A 63 -1.19 -8.08 -4.13
CA ILE A 63 -0.06 -8.62 -3.37
C ILE A 63 0.18 -7.80 -2.10
N LEU A 64 0.11 -6.46 -2.19
CA LEU A 64 0.30 -5.58 -1.03
C LEU A 64 -0.72 -5.82 0.08
N TYR A 65 -1.98 -6.06 -0.28
CA TYR A 65 -3.00 -6.40 0.72
C TYR A 65 -2.78 -7.81 1.28
N ILE A 66 -2.53 -8.81 0.43
CA ILE A 66 -2.39 -10.21 0.84
C ILE A 66 -1.19 -10.40 1.76
N GLN A 67 -0.03 -9.84 1.40
CA GLN A 67 1.17 -9.95 2.24
C GLN A 67 0.95 -9.30 3.61
N HIS A 68 0.18 -8.21 3.69
CA HIS A 68 -0.07 -7.49 4.94
C HIS A 68 -0.92 -8.34 5.88
N ILE A 69 -1.94 -9.00 5.33
CA ILE A 69 -2.77 -9.96 6.08
C ILE A 69 -1.94 -11.15 6.57
N VAL A 70 -1.03 -11.68 5.74
CA VAL A 70 -0.12 -12.76 6.14
C VAL A 70 0.83 -12.29 7.26
N ALA A 71 1.36 -11.07 7.16
CA ALA A 71 2.21 -10.47 8.20
C ALA A 71 1.47 -10.32 9.53
N ASP A 72 0.24 -9.78 9.50
CA ASP A 72 -0.61 -9.58 10.67
C ASP A 72 -0.98 -10.91 11.33
N CYS A 73 -1.30 -11.95 10.55
CA CYS A 73 -1.52 -13.31 11.07
C CYS A 73 -0.28 -13.87 11.77
N ALA A 74 0.90 -13.72 11.17
CA ALA A 74 2.15 -14.16 11.76
C ALA A 74 2.45 -13.41 13.07
N TRP A 75 2.15 -12.11 13.09
CA TRP A 75 2.33 -11.24 14.24
C TRP A 75 1.40 -11.61 15.40
N ILE A 76 0.11 -11.91 15.14
CA ILE A 76 -0.79 -12.47 16.16
C ILE A 76 -0.20 -13.75 16.75
N GLY A 77 0.30 -14.66 15.90
CA GLY A 77 0.93 -15.90 16.36
C GLY A 77 2.10 -15.65 17.32
N GLN A 78 2.97 -14.70 17.00
CA GLN A 78 4.07 -14.31 17.89
C GLN A 78 3.58 -13.75 19.23
N ARG A 79 2.56 -12.89 19.22
CA ARG A 79 2.00 -12.28 20.45
C ARG A 79 1.31 -13.31 21.33
N VAL A 80 0.56 -14.25 20.74
CA VAL A 80 -0.08 -15.35 21.48
C VAL A 80 0.97 -16.22 22.17
N LEU A 81 2.04 -16.59 21.47
CA LEU A 81 3.13 -17.38 22.05
C LEU A 81 3.78 -16.65 23.23
N LEU A 82 4.09 -15.36 23.09
CA LEU A 82 4.73 -14.56 24.15
C LEU A 82 3.88 -14.41 25.43
N ILE A 83 2.55 -14.40 25.31
CA ILE A 83 1.64 -14.26 26.46
C ILE A 83 1.46 -15.60 27.20
N GLN A 84 1.68 -16.74 26.54
CA GLN A 84 1.52 -18.05 27.18
C GLN A 84 2.55 -18.25 28.29
N ASP A 85 2.11 -18.65 29.48
CA ASP A 85 2.98 -18.85 30.65
C ASP A 85 3.99 -19.98 30.48
N SER A 86 3.71 -20.93 29.58
CA SER A 86 4.64 -22.00 29.21
C SER A 86 5.75 -21.58 28.25
N PHE A 87 5.69 -20.35 27.70
CA PHE A 87 6.65 -19.86 26.72
C PHE A 87 7.76 -19.07 27.41
N THR A 88 8.94 -19.66 27.50
CA THR A 88 10.10 -19.10 28.20
C THR A 88 11.06 -18.43 27.23
N ASP A 89 11.52 -19.14 26.19
CA ASP A 89 12.54 -18.61 25.28
C ASP A 89 12.07 -18.53 23.82
N PRO A 90 12.00 -17.31 23.21
CA PRO A 90 11.71 -17.16 21.80
C PRO A 90 12.75 -17.76 20.85
N PHE A 91 14.00 -17.94 21.30
CA PHE A 91 15.08 -18.54 20.50
C PHE A 91 15.03 -20.06 20.46
N GLU A 92 14.30 -20.70 21.38
CA GLU A 92 14.11 -22.16 21.40
C GLU A 92 12.86 -22.62 20.64
N SER A 93 11.99 -21.68 20.26
CA SER A 93 10.73 -21.98 19.57
C SER A 93 10.85 -21.86 18.05
N ASP A 94 10.94 -23.01 17.38
CA ASP A 94 10.90 -23.10 15.92
C ASP A 94 9.67 -22.43 15.30
N LEU A 95 8.53 -22.44 16.00
CA LEU A 95 7.31 -21.79 15.53
C LEU A 95 7.46 -20.27 15.59
N PHE A 96 7.94 -19.74 16.70
CA PHE A 96 8.14 -18.30 16.88
C PHE A 96 9.14 -17.72 15.87
N ILE A 97 10.24 -18.44 15.63
CA ILE A 97 11.26 -18.08 14.64
C ILE A 97 10.64 -18.06 13.23
N ARG A 98 9.91 -19.12 12.83
CA ARG A 98 9.27 -19.18 11.51
C ARG A 98 8.26 -18.06 11.29
N LEU A 99 7.44 -17.74 12.29
CA LEU A 99 6.49 -16.62 12.22
C LEU A 99 7.22 -15.28 12.03
N SER A 100 8.39 -15.11 12.65
CA SER A 100 9.22 -13.92 12.46
C SER A 100 9.77 -13.80 11.04
N TYR A 101 10.26 -14.90 10.48
CA TYR A 101 10.72 -14.93 9.08
C TYR A 101 9.60 -14.57 8.11
N ILE A 102 8.38 -15.07 8.34
CA ILE A 102 7.18 -14.72 7.56
C ILE A 102 6.87 -13.23 7.70
N ARG A 103 6.84 -12.70 8.93
CA ARG A 103 6.55 -11.28 9.21
C ARG A 103 7.57 -10.37 8.52
N ALA A 104 8.86 -10.66 8.68
CA ALA A 104 9.94 -9.88 8.05
C ALA A 104 9.91 -9.97 6.52
N PHE A 105 9.65 -11.16 5.97
CA PHE A 105 9.48 -11.35 4.52
C PHE A 105 8.37 -10.46 3.97
N CYS A 106 7.19 -10.49 4.57
CA CYS A 106 6.06 -9.67 4.15
C CYS A 106 6.30 -8.17 4.34
N LEU A 107 6.98 -7.77 5.42
CA LEU A 107 7.37 -6.38 5.64
C LEU A 107 8.29 -5.89 4.51
N PHE A 108 9.35 -6.64 4.18
CA PHE A 108 10.30 -6.23 3.15
C PHE A 108 9.73 -6.29 1.73
N LEU A 109 8.79 -7.20 1.46
CA LEU A 109 8.00 -7.16 0.22
C LEU A 109 7.26 -5.83 0.11
N GLY A 110 6.57 -5.39 1.17
CA GLY A 110 5.86 -4.11 1.20
C GLY A 110 6.76 -2.89 1.05
N LEU A 111 7.87 -2.88 1.77
CA LEU A 111 8.84 -1.78 1.68
C LEU A 111 9.52 -1.69 0.30
N SER A 112 9.59 -2.79 -0.45
CA SER A 112 10.25 -2.85 -1.77
C SER A 112 9.27 -2.75 -2.94
N ILE A 113 7.97 -2.56 -2.70
CA ILE A 113 6.97 -2.59 -3.78
C ILE A 113 7.01 -1.36 -4.68
N LEU A 114 7.40 -0.20 -4.14
CA LEU A 114 7.38 1.07 -4.86
C LEU A 114 8.19 1.01 -6.16
N PRO A 115 9.46 0.58 -6.17
CA PRO A 115 10.22 0.35 -7.41
C PRO A 115 9.47 -0.51 -8.44
N CYS A 116 8.79 -1.57 -7.98
CA CYS A 116 8.04 -2.46 -8.87
C CYS A 116 6.84 -1.76 -9.51
N LEU A 117 6.11 -0.93 -8.75
CA LEU A 117 5.03 -0.09 -9.28
C LEU A 117 5.54 0.88 -10.35
N ILE A 118 6.73 1.45 -10.14
CA ILE A 118 7.35 2.37 -11.11
C ILE A 118 7.79 1.64 -12.38
N ILE A 119 8.42 0.47 -12.26
CA ILE A 119 8.78 -0.34 -13.43
C ILE A 119 7.53 -0.69 -14.24
N GLU A 120 6.44 -1.10 -13.60
CA GLU A 120 5.18 -1.38 -14.29
C GLU A 120 4.63 -0.13 -15.01
N ARG A 121 4.74 1.06 -14.39
CA ARG A 121 4.36 2.34 -15.03
C ARG A 121 5.28 2.76 -16.17
N ILE A 122 6.57 2.44 -16.12
CA ILE A 122 7.50 2.64 -17.24
C ILE A 122 7.01 1.81 -18.44
N TYR A 123 6.69 0.53 -18.25
CA TYR A 123 6.15 -0.31 -19.32
C TYR A 123 4.83 0.24 -19.88
N ALA A 124 3.93 0.72 -19.02
CA ALA A 124 2.68 1.35 -19.46
C ALA A 124 2.90 2.63 -20.29
N THR A 125 3.96 3.38 -19.97
CA THR A 125 4.31 4.62 -20.68
C THR A 125 5.04 4.35 -22.00
N ILE A 126 5.94 3.36 -22.05
CA ILE A 126 6.64 2.95 -23.29
C ILE A 126 5.64 2.39 -24.31
N HIS A 127 4.68 1.59 -23.85
CA HIS A 127 3.73 0.90 -24.72
C HIS A 127 2.34 1.55 -24.73
N ILE A 128 2.32 2.87 -24.79
CA ILE A 128 1.10 3.68 -24.60
C ILE A 128 -0.03 3.39 -25.60
N SER A 129 0.30 2.83 -26.77
CA SER A 129 -0.64 2.52 -27.84
C SER A 129 -1.44 1.23 -27.61
N ASP A 130 -0.87 0.25 -26.91
CA ASP A 130 -1.41 -1.11 -26.84
C ASP A 130 -1.29 -1.78 -25.46
N TYR A 131 -0.87 -1.06 -24.42
CA TYR A 131 -0.73 -1.60 -23.06
C TYR A 131 -2.00 -2.28 -22.54
N GLU A 132 -3.17 -1.67 -22.72
CA GLU A 132 -4.44 -2.26 -22.26
C GLU A 132 -4.98 -3.36 -23.18
N SER A 133 -4.59 -3.36 -24.46
CA SER A 133 -5.16 -4.30 -25.44
C SER A 133 -4.47 -5.65 -25.44
N LYS A 134 -3.21 -5.72 -25.00
CA LYS A 134 -2.48 -6.98 -24.89
C LYS A 134 -2.35 -7.33 -23.43
N LEU A 135 -2.80 -8.53 -23.08
CA LEU A 135 -2.69 -9.04 -21.73
C LEU A 135 -1.23 -9.40 -21.43
N ARG A 136 -0.47 -8.43 -20.91
CA ARG A 136 0.96 -8.58 -20.59
C ARG A 136 1.17 -9.11 -19.18
N ALA A 137 0.57 -10.26 -18.88
CA ALA A 137 0.66 -10.87 -17.56
C ALA A 137 2.10 -11.22 -17.14
N HIS A 138 3.01 -11.44 -18.10
CA HIS A 138 4.43 -11.65 -17.83
C HIS A 138 5.06 -10.49 -17.03
N ILE A 139 4.61 -9.25 -17.22
CA ILE A 139 5.11 -8.10 -16.45
C ILE A 139 4.83 -8.31 -14.97
N PHE A 140 3.59 -8.67 -14.63
CA PHE A 140 3.20 -8.96 -13.26
C PHE A 140 4.02 -10.12 -12.67
N TYR A 141 4.13 -11.25 -13.37
CA TYR A 141 4.86 -12.42 -12.85
C TYR A 141 6.35 -12.15 -12.65
N THR A 142 7.00 -11.42 -13.56
CA THR A 142 8.41 -11.02 -13.41
C THR A 142 8.61 -10.11 -12.21
N LEU A 143 7.73 -9.13 -12.01
CA LEU A 143 7.79 -8.23 -10.86
C LEU A 143 7.51 -8.95 -9.55
N LEU A 144 6.55 -9.88 -9.52
CA LEU A 144 6.28 -10.71 -8.34
C LEU A 144 7.48 -11.59 -7.99
N CYS A 145 8.12 -12.20 -8.99
CA CYS A 145 9.33 -13.00 -8.80
C CYS A 145 10.46 -12.16 -8.21
N LEU A 146 10.73 -10.98 -8.80
CA LEU A 146 11.72 -10.04 -8.29
C LEU A 146 11.43 -9.64 -6.84
N LEU A 147 10.18 -9.28 -6.54
CA LEU A 147 9.78 -8.86 -5.20
C LEU A 147 9.99 -10.00 -4.19
N THR A 148 9.62 -11.23 -4.56
CA THR A 148 9.82 -12.43 -3.72
C THR A 148 11.29 -12.68 -3.44
N ILE A 149 12.16 -12.59 -4.45
CA ILE A 149 13.61 -12.74 -4.27
C ILE A 149 14.15 -11.68 -3.30
N ILE A 150 13.78 -10.42 -3.49
CA ILE A 150 14.21 -9.31 -2.62
C ILE A 150 13.72 -9.56 -1.19
N GLY A 151 12.43 -9.90 -1.00
CA GLY A 151 11.84 -10.19 0.29
C GLY A 151 12.54 -11.35 1.02
N SER A 152 12.86 -12.43 0.30
CA SER A 152 13.56 -13.59 0.87
C SER A 152 15.00 -13.24 1.29
N ILE A 153 15.76 -12.57 0.43
CA ILE A 153 17.15 -12.18 0.72
C ILE A 153 17.20 -11.21 1.91
N THR A 154 16.34 -10.19 1.92
CA THR A 154 16.29 -9.19 2.99
C THR A 154 15.82 -9.80 4.31
N SER A 155 14.80 -10.66 4.31
CA SER A 155 14.34 -11.38 5.51
C SER A 155 15.42 -12.30 6.08
N TYR A 156 16.14 -13.02 5.22
CA TYR A 156 17.26 -13.87 5.64
C TYR A 156 18.41 -13.04 6.23
N THR A 157 18.80 -11.97 5.54
CA THR A 157 19.87 -11.07 5.97
C THR A 157 19.51 -10.40 7.29
N TYR A 158 18.24 -10.01 7.46
CA TYR A 158 17.74 -9.39 8.69
C TYR A 158 18.03 -10.31 9.88
N HIS A 159 17.53 -11.54 9.86
CA HIS A 159 17.69 -12.46 10.99
C HIS A 159 19.13 -12.96 11.20
N LYS A 160 19.95 -13.01 10.14
CA LYS A 160 21.33 -13.54 10.24
C LYS A 160 22.33 -12.52 10.77
N TYR A 161 22.14 -11.24 10.45
CA TYR A 161 23.11 -10.21 10.77
C TYR A 161 22.65 -9.33 11.91
N GLU A 162 23.60 -8.98 12.76
CA GLU A 162 23.39 -8.12 13.90
C GLU A 162 22.99 -6.68 13.50
N SER A 163 23.56 -6.15 12.43
CA SER A 163 23.26 -4.79 11.98
C SER A 163 22.22 -4.77 10.85
N SER A 164 21.08 -4.13 11.09
CA SER A 164 20.05 -3.87 10.08
C SER A 164 20.36 -2.70 9.14
N LEU A 165 21.50 -2.01 9.33
CA LEU A 165 21.88 -0.81 8.59
C LEU A 165 21.92 -1.03 7.07
N ALA A 166 22.53 -2.13 6.62
CA ALA A 166 22.68 -2.41 5.19
C ALA A 166 21.31 -2.59 4.49
N ILE A 167 20.38 -3.29 5.15
CA ILE A 167 19.02 -3.50 4.66
C ILE A 167 18.27 -2.17 4.60
N PHE A 168 18.40 -1.37 5.66
CA PHE A 168 17.79 -0.06 5.74
C PHE A 168 18.31 0.89 4.64
N THR A 169 19.63 0.95 4.42
CA THR A 169 20.25 1.72 3.35
C THR A 169 19.74 1.26 1.98
N PHE A 170 19.67 -0.06 1.74
CA PHE A 170 19.13 -0.61 0.49
C PHE A 170 17.68 -0.18 0.24
N ILE A 171 16.80 -0.33 1.23
CA ILE A 171 15.38 0.05 1.11
C ILE A 171 15.23 1.55 0.87
N THR A 172 16.01 2.37 1.56
CA THR A 172 15.97 3.83 1.43
C THR A 172 16.40 4.28 0.04
N ILE A 173 17.52 3.73 -0.48
CA ILE A 173 18.00 4.04 -1.83
C ILE A 173 16.98 3.57 -2.87
N SER A 174 16.50 2.34 -2.75
CA SER A 174 15.52 1.75 -3.66
C SER A 174 14.23 2.57 -3.71
N SER A 175 13.70 2.95 -2.54
CA SER A 175 12.52 3.82 -2.44
C SER A 175 12.77 5.19 -3.04
N SER A 176 13.92 5.81 -2.79
CA SER A 176 14.29 7.12 -3.35
C SER A 176 14.36 7.08 -4.88
N LEU A 177 14.93 6.01 -5.44
CA LEU A 177 14.94 5.79 -6.89
C LEU A 177 13.51 5.63 -7.44
N GLY A 178 12.63 4.92 -6.73
CA GLY A 178 11.21 4.82 -7.08
C GLY A 178 10.52 6.19 -7.10
N ILE A 179 10.72 7.01 -6.07
CA ILE A 179 10.16 8.37 -6.00
C ILE A 179 10.65 9.22 -7.19
N MET A 180 11.96 9.22 -7.44
CA MET A 180 12.55 9.95 -8.56
C MET A 180 11.99 9.47 -9.91
N GLY A 181 11.88 8.16 -10.10
CA GLY A 181 11.27 7.56 -11.29
C GLY A 181 9.81 7.99 -11.47
N ASN A 182 9.02 8.06 -10.40
CA ASN A 182 7.64 8.55 -10.46
C ASN A 182 7.54 10.01 -10.91
N ILE A 183 8.43 10.87 -10.40
CA ILE A 183 8.48 12.30 -10.77
C ILE A 183 8.81 12.44 -12.27
N ILE A 184 9.81 11.70 -12.75
CA ILE A 184 10.19 11.69 -14.17
C ILE A 184 9.02 11.21 -15.03
N LEU A 185 8.37 10.10 -14.65
CA LEU A 185 7.22 9.55 -15.37
C LEU A 185 6.03 10.50 -15.41
N LEU A 186 5.74 11.18 -14.30
CA LEU A 186 4.65 12.15 -14.25
C LEU A 186 4.90 13.30 -15.22
N ASN A 187 6.12 13.86 -15.20
CA ASN A 187 6.49 14.94 -16.11
C ASN A 187 6.46 14.49 -17.58
N LEU A 188 6.93 13.27 -17.86
CA LEU A 188 6.89 12.70 -19.21
C LEU A 188 5.46 12.50 -19.72
N ASN A 189 4.58 11.93 -18.88
CA ASN A 189 3.18 11.72 -19.26
C ASN A 189 2.40 13.04 -19.40
N LEU A 190 2.71 14.06 -18.59
CA LEU A 190 2.15 15.41 -18.77
C LEU A 190 2.58 16.02 -20.10
N ARG A 191 3.85 15.88 -20.47
CA ARG A 191 4.37 16.33 -21.76
C ARG A 191 3.69 15.59 -22.93
N TYR A 192 3.55 14.27 -22.85
CA TYR A 192 2.81 13.49 -23.85
C TYR A 192 1.34 13.87 -23.95
N TYR A 193 0.71 14.26 -22.84
CA TYR A 193 -0.67 14.74 -22.86
C TYR A 193 -0.81 16.03 -23.68
N ASP A 194 0.16 16.94 -23.59
CA ASP A 194 0.15 18.21 -24.31
C ASP A 194 0.56 18.04 -25.78
N GLU A 195 1.61 17.26 -26.07
CA GLU A 195 2.12 17.04 -27.43
C GLU A 195 1.22 16.14 -28.29
N ARG A 196 0.43 15.25 -27.69
CA ARG A 196 -0.43 14.29 -28.40
C ARG A 196 -1.92 14.61 -28.29
N SER A 197 -2.27 15.89 -28.31
CA SER A 197 -3.67 16.37 -28.23
C SER A 197 -4.59 15.75 -29.30
N GLU A 198 -4.06 15.48 -30.50
CA GLU A 198 -4.78 14.90 -31.64
C GLU A 198 -4.74 13.36 -31.68
N ALA A 199 -4.06 12.69 -30.75
CA ALA A 199 -3.96 11.23 -30.77
C ALA A 199 -5.32 10.54 -30.54
N CYS A 200 -5.43 9.30 -31.01
CA CYS A 200 -6.60 8.45 -30.80
C CYS A 200 -7.05 8.43 -29.32
N LEU A 201 -8.37 8.36 -29.11
CA LEU A 201 -9.02 8.38 -27.79
C LEU A 201 -8.40 7.36 -26.81
N LYS A 202 -8.02 6.18 -27.31
CA LYS A 202 -7.37 5.12 -26.55
C LYS A 202 -6.02 5.54 -25.98
N THR A 203 -5.17 6.16 -26.81
CA THR A 203 -3.85 6.66 -26.39
C THR A 203 -4.02 7.77 -25.35
N ARG A 204 -5.00 8.66 -25.53
CA ARG A 204 -5.31 9.74 -24.59
C ARG A 204 -5.84 9.20 -23.24
N TYR A 205 -6.64 8.13 -23.28
CA TYR A 205 -7.09 7.42 -22.09
C TYR A 205 -5.90 6.84 -21.31
N GLN A 206 -4.99 6.12 -21.99
CA GLN A 206 -3.81 5.54 -21.34
C GLN A 206 -2.89 6.59 -20.72
N ILE A 207 -2.61 7.71 -21.42
CA ILE A 207 -1.84 8.84 -20.87
C ILE A 207 -2.53 9.38 -19.60
N THR A 208 -3.85 9.55 -19.67
CA THR A 208 -4.65 10.07 -18.55
C THR A 208 -4.65 9.12 -17.36
N GLU A 209 -4.74 7.82 -17.60
CA GLU A 209 -4.63 6.80 -16.56
C GLU A 209 -3.24 6.84 -15.92
N ASN A 210 -2.16 6.90 -16.71
CA ASN A 210 -0.79 6.97 -16.20
C ASN A 210 -0.57 8.21 -15.31
N ILE A 211 -1.07 9.39 -15.71
CA ILE A 211 -1.00 10.62 -14.88
C ILE A 211 -1.73 10.42 -13.55
N LYS A 212 -2.94 9.83 -13.57
CA LYS A 212 -3.71 9.57 -12.35
C LYS A 212 -2.99 8.59 -11.43
N VAL A 213 -2.40 7.53 -11.98
CA VAL A 213 -1.62 6.55 -11.22
C VAL A 213 -0.37 7.18 -10.63
N CYS A 214 0.38 7.98 -11.38
CA CYS A 214 1.57 8.67 -10.86
C CYS A 214 1.20 9.63 -9.72
N ARG A 215 0.06 10.33 -9.80
CA ARG A 215 -0.47 11.17 -8.70
C ARG A 215 -0.89 10.35 -7.49
N LEU A 216 -1.52 9.19 -7.69
CA LEU A 216 -1.82 8.24 -6.62
C LEU A 216 -0.53 7.78 -5.93
N VAL A 217 0.51 7.43 -6.70
CA VAL A 217 1.82 7.03 -6.15
C VAL A 217 2.43 8.15 -5.32
N ASN A 218 2.36 9.41 -5.75
CA ASN A 218 2.81 10.53 -4.91
C ASN A 218 2.05 10.60 -3.57
N GLY A 219 0.74 10.37 -3.59
CA GLY A 219 -0.07 10.29 -2.37
C GLY A 219 0.38 9.14 -1.45
N ILE A 220 0.64 7.96 -2.03
CA ILE A 220 1.14 6.78 -1.31
C ILE A 220 2.54 7.05 -0.72
N VAL A 221 3.44 7.65 -1.49
CA VAL A 221 4.79 8.01 -1.05
C VAL A 221 4.73 9.01 0.11
N PHE A 222 3.88 10.02 0.01
CA PHE A 222 3.73 11.02 1.07
C PHE A 222 3.23 10.40 2.38
N SER A 223 2.24 9.49 2.31
CA SER A 223 1.76 8.78 3.50
C SER A 223 2.77 7.77 4.04
N MET A 224 3.53 7.10 3.17
CA MET A 224 4.59 6.15 3.54
C MET A 224 5.83 6.84 4.11
N GLY A 225 6.15 8.05 3.67
CA GLY A 225 7.32 8.82 4.14
C GLY A 225 7.27 9.12 5.63
N GLY A 226 6.09 9.40 6.18
CA GLY A 226 5.89 9.58 7.62
C GLY A 226 6.16 8.29 8.42
N PHE A 227 5.67 7.15 7.93
CA PHE A 227 5.91 5.85 8.55
C PHE A 227 7.39 5.42 8.45
N ASN A 228 8.00 5.56 7.28
CA ASN A 228 9.42 5.28 7.07
C ASN A 228 10.30 6.14 7.98
N GLY A 229 9.98 7.43 8.16
CA GLY A 229 10.70 8.31 9.08
C GLY A 229 10.66 7.82 10.55
N LEU A 230 9.51 7.33 11.01
CA LEU A 230 9.39 6.71 12.33
C LEU A 230 10.21 5.41 12.42
N MET A 231 10.23 4.58 11.38
CA MET A 231 11.12 3.41 11.33
C MET A 231 12.60 3.81 11.47
N CYS A 232 13.04 4.87 10.77
CA CYS A 232 14.40 5.38 10.89
C CYS A 232 14.75 5.73 12.33
N ILE A 233 13.85 6.43 13.04
CA ILE A 233 14.04 6.81 14.43
C ILE A 233 14.19 5.56 15.30
N THR A 234 13.33 4.54 15.10
CA THR A 234 13.39 3.30 15.89
C THR A 234 14.68 2.51 15.69
N ILE A 235 15.23 2.49 14.47
CA ILE A 235 16.51 1.82 14.16
C ILE A 235 17.69 2.63 14.71
N ILE A 236 17.62 3.96 14.67
CA ILE A 236 18.65 4.83 15.25
C ILE A 236 18.65 4.69 16.78
N THR A 237 17.49 4.60 17.42
CA THR A 237 17.38 4.35 18.86
C THR A 237 18.00 3.02 19.28
N ASP A 238 17.94 1.97 18.45
CA ASP A 238 18.59 0.67 18.72
C ASP A 238 20.13 0.76 18.75
N LYS A 239 20.73 1.81 18.18
CA LYS A 239 22.18 2.07 18.26
C LYS A 239 22.61 2.78 19.54
N PHE A 240 21.67 3.36 20.27
CA PHE A 240 21.94 3.86 21.61
C PHE A 240 21.77 2.70 22.58
N ASN A 241 22.69 2.52 23.55
CA ASN A 241 22.59 1.49 24.59
C ASN A 241 21.43 1.79 25.56
N LEU A 242 20.20 1.72 25.05
CA LEU A 242 18.96 2.00 25.77
C LEU A 242 18.61 0.84 26.71
N SER A 243 17.86 1.15 27.75
CA SER A 243 17.31 0.12 28.64
C SER A 243 16.35 -0.80 27.88
N THR A 244 16.29 -2.07 28.28
CA THR A 244 15.41 -3.09 27.70
C THR A 244 13.92 -2.67 27.69
N TYR A 245 13.49 -1.92 28.70
CA TYR A 245 12.17 -1.28 28.74
C TYR A 245 11.96 -0.28 27.60
N THR A 246 12.91 0.63 27.39
CA THR A 246 12.81 1.68 26.35
C THR A 246 12.85 1.09 24.94
N SER A 247 13.68 0.06 24.73
CA SER A 247 13.75 -0.67 23.46
C SER A 247 12.44 -1.43 23.18
N SER A 248 11.82 -2.01 24.20
CA SER A 248 10.50 -2.66 24.09
C SER A 248 9.39 -1.66 23.76
N LEU A 249 9.41 -0.48 24.37
CA LEU A 249 8.46 0.59 24.04
C LEU A 249 8.66 1.14 22.62
N SER A 250 9.91 1.18 22.14
CA SER A 250 10.23 1.59 20.77
C SER A 250 9.73 0.58 19.74
N MET A 251 9.83 -0.72 20.03
CA MET A 251 9.22 -1.77 19.21
C MET A 251 7.68 -1.65 19.19
N PHE A 252 7.06 -1.37 20.33
CA PHE A 252 5.62 -1.12 20.39
C PHE A 252 5.20 0.11 19.56
N ALA A 253 5.95 1.21 19.66
CA ALA A 253 5.68 2.41 18.88
C ALA A 253 5.79 2.14 17.36
N PHE A 254 6.76 1.33 16.95
CA PHE A 254 6.91 0.87 15.57
C PHE A 254 5.67 0.08 15.11
N ASP A 255 5.27 -0.90 15.91
CA ASP A 255 4.14 -1.79 15.66
C ASP A 255 2.81 -1.01 15.52
N ILE A 256 2.52 -0.09 16.46
CA ILE A 256 1.35 0.79 16.37
C ILE A 256 1.41 1.69 15.14
N SER A 257 2.59 2.22 14.80
CA SER A 257 2.77 3.02 13.59
C SER A 257 2.44 2.23 12.32
N ALA A 258 2.76 0.93 12.30
CA ALA A 258 2.44 0.06 11.17
C ALA A 258 0.92 -0.15 11.03
N ILE A 259 0.20 -0.33 12.15
CA ILE A 259 -1.27 -0.42 12.17
C ILE A 259 -1.92 0.89 11.72
N ILE A 260 -1.39 2.04 12.15
CA ILE A 260 -1.89 3.35 11.71
C ILE A 260 -1.69 3.50 10.21
N TYR A 261 -0.50 3.15 9.69
CA TYR A 261 -0.20 3.23 8.27
C TYR A 261 -1.13 2.34 7.44
N SER A 262 -1.30 1.07 7.80
CA SER A 262 -2.18 0.14 7.09
C SER A 262 -3.64 0.57 7.13
N THR A 263 -4.05 1.25 8.20
CA THR A 263 -5.38 1.85 8.31
C THR A 263 -5.53 3.07 7.40
N VAL A 264 -4.54 3.96 7.35
CA VAL A 264 -4.60 5.22 6.57
C VAL A 264 -4.43 4.98 5.07
N PHE A 265 -3.58 4.03 4.67
CA PHE A 265 -3.21 3.77 3.29
C PHE A 265 -4.41 3.61 2.32
N PRO A 266 -5.46 2.83 2.64
CA PRO A 266 -6.60 2.70 1.73
C PRO A 266 -7.42 3.98 1.57
N TYR A 267 -7.48 4.85 2.58
CA TYR A 267 -8.15 6.15 2.47
C TYR A 267 -7.39 7.11 1.56
N VAL A 268 -6.05 7.08 1.61
CA VAL A 268 -5.22 7.78 0.63
C VAL A 268 -5.54 7.28 -0.77
N CYS A 269 -5.60 5.96 -0.97
CA CYS A 269 -5.97 5.39 -2.27
C CYS A 269 -7.37 5.84 -2.73
N MET A 270 -8.36 5.88 -1.84
CA MET A 270 -9.72 6.35 -2.15
C MET A 270 -9.79 7.84 -2.51
N HIS A 271 -8.87 8.66 -2.00
CA HIS A 271 -8.80 10.08 -2.37
C HIS A 271 -8.55 10.24 -3.89
N TYR A 272 -7.67 9.40 -4.44
CA TYR A 272 -7.31 9.44 -5.86
C TYR A 272 -8.17 8.51 -6.74
N CYS A 273 -8.66 7.39 -6.19
CA CYS A 273 -9.42 6.37 -6.91
C CYS A 273 -10.92 6.54 -6.73
N LYS A 274 -11.57 7.21 -7.70
CA LYS A 274 -13.02 7.48 -7.66
C LYS A 274 -13.88 6.21 -7.59
N ASN A 275 -13.53 5.14 -8.33
CA ASN A 275 -14.31 3.89 -8.29
C ASN A 275 -14.17 3.16 -6.94
N TRP A 276 -13.03 3.28 -6.27
CA TRP A 276 -12.82 2.71 -4.93
C TRP A 276 -13.72 3.43 -3.93
N LYS A 277 -13.67 4.76 -3.91
CA LYS A 277 -14.55 5.58 -3.06
C LYS A 277 -16.03 5.30 -3.32
N ALA A 278 -16.45 5.20 -4.58
CA ALA A 278 -17.83 4.88 -4.93
C ALA A 278 -18.24 3.49 -4.44
N THR A 279 -17.37 2.49 -4.57
CA THR A 279 -17.64 1.12 -4.09
C THR A 279 -17.74 1.08 -2.57
N PHE A 280 -16.84 1.75 -1.86
CA PHE A 280 -16.85 1.86 -0.41
C PHE A 280 -18.13 2.55 0.11
N LEU A 281 -18.51 3.69 -0.47
CA LEU A 281 -19.73 4.41 -0.08
C LEU A 281 -20.99 3.59 -0.35
N LYS A 282 -21.04 2.85 -1.46
CA LYS A 282 -22.15 1.91 -1.74
C LYS A 282 -22.24 0.81 -0.68
N LEU A 283 -21.11 0.32 -0.19
CA LEU A 283 -21.08 -0.70 0.86
C LEU A 283 -21.57 -0.13 2.19
N ILE A 284 -21.05 1.02 2.62
CA ILE A 284 -21.54 1.71 3.84
C ILE A 284 -23.04 1.95 3.75
N ALA A 285 -23.52 2.46 2.61
CA ALA A 285 -24.94 2.72 2.40
C ALA A 285 -25.82 1.46 2.49
N LYS A 286 -25.28 0.26 2.23
CA LYS A 286 -25.99 -1.01 2.47
C LYS A 286 -26.07 -1.36 3.95
N PHE A 287 -25.01 -1.10 4.72
CA PHE A 287 -24.97 -1.37 6.16
C PHE A 287 -25.73 -0.33 6.99
N THR A 288 -25.78 0.93 6.55
CA THR A 288 -26.51 2.01 7.24
C THR A 288 -27.98 2.10 6.83
N ARG A 289 -28.40 1.41 5.76
CA ARG A 289 -29.82 1.31 5.37
C ARG A 289 -30.55 0.26 6.22
N GLN A 290 -31.03 0.69 7.38
CA GLN A 290 -32.43 0.42 7.72
C GLN A 290 -33.31 0.85 6.52
N ARG A 291 -34.25 0.00 6.12
CA ARG A 291 -35.32 0.22 5.11
C ARG A 291 -35.54 1.70 4.76
N ARG A 292 -34.86 2.19 3.73
CA ARG A 292 -35.41 3.27 2.90
C ARG A 292 -35.47 2.72 1.49
N SER A 293 -36.70 2.50 1.04
CA SER A 293 -37.02 2.22 -0.35
C SER A 293 -36.20 3.15 -1.22
N VAL A 294 -35.37 2.56 -2.07
CA VAL A 294 -34.80 3.31 -3.18
C VAL A 294 -35.99 3.59 -4.08
N GLN A 295 -36.52 4.81 -4.04
CA GLN A 295 -37.32 5.24 -5.18
C GLN A 295 -36.43 5.04 -6.43
N PRO A 296 -36.94 4.38 -7.48
CA PRO A 296 -36.23 4.33 -8.75
C PRO A 296 -35.92 5.77 -9.16
N TYR A 297 -34.79 5.97 -9.82
CA TYR A 297 -34.40 7.24 -10.43
C TYR A 297 -35.60 7.74 -11.27
N THR A 298 -36.44 8.59 -10.69
CA THR A 298 -37.41 9.35 -11.44
C THR A 298 -36.59 10.33 -12.25
N THR A 299 -36.89 10.34 -13.54
CA THR A 299 -36.39 11.28 -14.55
C THR A 299 -36.07 12.64 -13.93
N PRO A 300 -34.90 13.24 -14.22
CA PRO A 300 -34.56 14.54 -13.67
C PRO A 300 -35.47 15.58 -14.31
N GLU A 301 -36.58 15.89 -13.65
CA GLU A 301 -37.22 17.18 -13.79
C GLU A 301 -36.19 18.24 -13.35
N SER A 302 -35.80 19.05 -14.33
CA SER A 302 -35.11 20.34 -14.16
C SER A 302 -33.96 20.36 -13.16
N ILE A 303 -32.90 19.59 -13.42
CA ILE A 303 -31.56 20.09 -13.10
C ILE A 303 -31.38 21.33 -13.97
N ASN A 304 -31.59 22.49 -13.36
CA ASN A 304 -31.20 23.78 -13.89
C ASN A 304 -29.85 23.65 -14.61
N LYS A 305 -29.78 24.15 -15.85
CA LYS A 305 -28.59 24.26 -16.70
C LYS A 305 -27.50 25.17 -16.08
N ALA A 306 -27.16 24.98 -14.81
CA ALA A 306 -25.90 25.43 -14.25
C ALA A 306 -24.83 24.50 -14.81
N GLY A 307 -24.11 24.99 -15.82
CA GLY A 307 -23.28 24.21 -16.73
C GLY A 307 -22.48 23.10 -16.06
N LEU A 308 -22.67 21.87 -16.55
CA LEU A 308 -21.75 20.77 -16.35
C LEU A 308 -20.38 21.22 -16.88
N THR A 309 -19.52 21.72 -15.98
CA THR A 309 -18.17 22.16 -16.31
C THR A 309 -17.31 20.92 -16.42
N LEU A 310 -17.13 20.47 -17.66
CA LEU A 310 -16.21 19.40 -17.98
C LEU A 310 -14.79 19.84 -17.65
N LYS A 311 -14.07 19.06 -16.85
CA LYS A 311 -12.66 19.31 -16.50
C LYS A 311 -11.75 18.31 -17.20
N ASN A 312 -10.61 18.78 -17.70
CA ASN A 312 -9.58 17.97 -18.33
C ASN A 312 -8.78 17.15 -17.29
N THR A 313 -7.81 16.34 -17.75
CA THR A 313 -6.94 15.52 -16.89
C THR A 313 -6.06 16.34 -15.94
N LYS A 314 -5.81 17.62 -16.25
CA LYS A 314 -5.11 18.58 -15.39
C LYS A 314 -6.03 19.24 -14.33
N GLY A 315 -7.35 19.07 -14.43
CA GLY A 315 -8.33 19.68 -13.54
C GLY A 315 -8.82 21.05 -13.99
N GLU A 316 -8.42 21.50 -15.18
CA GLU A 316 -8.82 22.76 -15.81
C GLU A 316 -10.14 22.57 -16.56
N VAL A 317 -10.94 23.63 -16.70
CA VAL A 317 -12.20 23.57 -17.44
C VAL A 317 -11.91 23.38 -18.94
N MET A 318 -12.54 22.40 -19.57
CA MET A 318 -12.42 22.15 -21.00
C MET A 318 -13.09 23.28 -21.79
N SER A 319 -12.40 23.78 -22.82
CA SER A 319 -13.00 24.70 -23.78
C SER A 319 -13.98 23.96 -24.70
N GLU A 320 -14.90 24.69 -25.34
CA GLU A 320 -15.84 24.14 -26.32
C GLU A 320 -15.09 23.35 -27.41
N TYR A 321 -14.01 23.91 -27.95
CA TYR A 321 -13.15 23.24 -28.94
C TYR A 321 -12.62 21.88 -28.46
N THR A 322 -12.07 21.81 -27.24
CA THR A 322 -11.56 20.53 -26.70
C THR A 322 -12.66 19.49 -26.46
N THR A 323 -13.87 19.96 -26.20
CA THR A 323 -15.06 19.13 -26.00
C THR A 323 -15.53 18.54 -27.33
N ASP A 324 -15.57 19.34 -28.39
CA ASP A 324 -15.97 18.90 -29.73
C ASP A 324 -15.00 17.87 -30.32
N VAL A 325 -13.68 18.12 -30.18
CA VAL A 325 -12.64 17.17 -30.60
C VAL A 325 -12.79 15.83 -29.87
N TYR A 326 -13.09 15.85 -28.57
CA TYR A 326 -13.33 14.63 -27.79
C TYR A 326 -14.53 13.83 -28.31
N PHE A 327 -15.67 14.48 -28.57
CA PHE A 327 -16.86 13.79 -29.06
C PHE A 327 -16.72 13.31 -30.52
N GLN A 328 -15.97 14.02 -31.36
CA GLN A 328 -15.63 13.53 -32.70
C GLN A 328 -14.73 12.29 -32.64
N GLN A 329 -13.69 12.31 -31.81
CA GLN A 329 -12.83 11.14 -31.59
C GLN A 329 -13.62 9.94 -31.02
N LEU A 330 -14.61 10.20 -30.15
CA LEU A 330 -15.50 9.17 -29.62
C LEU A 330 -16.39 8.56 -30.71
N LYS A 331 -16.96 9.38 -31.59
CA LYS A 331 -17.75 8.87 -32.73
C LYS A 331 -16.89 7.99 -33.65
N LEU A 332 -15.65 8.41 -33.91
CA LEU A 332 -14.71 7.66 -34.74
C LEU A 332 -14.21 6.36 -34.11
N SER A 333 -14.23 6.22 -32.78
CA SER A 333 -13.83 4.96 -32.13
C SER A 333 -14.96 3.93 -32.00
N TRP A 334 -16.20 4.33 -32.31
CA TRP A 334 -17.40 3.49 -32.26
C TRP A 334 -17.93 3.12 -33.66
N ALA A 335 -17.39 3.75 -34.70
CA ALA A 335 -17.54 3.35 -36.09
C ALA A 335 -16.48 2.30 -36.45
#